data_AF-A0A2H5MFG0-F1
#
_entry.id   AF-A0A2H5MFG0-F1
#
_cell.length_a   1.000
_cell.length_b   1.000
_cell.length_c   1.000
_cell.angle_alpha   90.00
_cell.angle_beta   90.00
_cell.angle_gamma   90.00
#
_symmetry.space_group_name_H-M   'P 1'
#
loop_
_entity.id
_entity.type
_entity.pdbx_description
1 polymer ?
#
loop_
_entity_poly.entity_id
_entity_poly.type
_entity_poly.pdbx_seq_one_letter_code
_entity_poly.pdbx_strand_id
1 'polypeptide(L)'
;AAALKEGYTVDKLYNLTKIDRWFLQKMKNIVDYTTVLESKDQHSCTHTDIRQAKQLGFSDKQIAVSVKSTELAIRTHREESGVLPYVKQIDTVAAEWPATTNYLYVTYNATSHDLEFKEEHTMVLGSGVYRIGSSVEFDWCAVGCLRELRKLNRKTIMVNYNPETVSTDYDMSDRLYFEEISFEIVM
;
A
#
# COMPACT_ATOMS: atom_id res chain seq x y z
N ALA A 1 -0.13 -18.23 8.51
CA ALA A 1 -0.92 -18.50 7.29
C ALA A 1 -1.12 -20.00 7.07
N ALA A 2 -0.07 -20.79 6.77
CA ALA A 2 -0.18 -22.24 6.50
C ALA A 2 -0.95 -23.01 7.60
N ALA A 3 -0.58 -22.83 8.87
CA ALA A 3 -1.28 -23.49 9.99
C ALA A 3 -2.78 -23.13 10.09
N LEU A 4 -3.17 -21.89 9.73
CA LEU A 4 -4.58 -21.50 9.67
C LEU A 4 -5.31 -22.20 8.52
N LYS A 5 -4.65 -22.36 7.37
CA LYS A 5 -5.17 -23.11 6.21
C LYS A 5 -5.29 -24.62 6.51
N GLU A 6 -4.42 -25.16 7.36
CA GLU A 6 -4.48 -26.52 7.89
C GLU A 6 -5.50 -26.70 9.04
N GLY A 7 -6.25 -25.66 9.41
CA GLY A 7 -7.33 -25.74 10.39
C GLY A 7 -6.93 -25.59 11.86
N TYR A 8 -5.73 -25.04 12.15
CA TYR A 8 -5.37 -24.73 13.54
C TYR A 8 -6.27 -23.64 14.11
N THR A 9 -6.71 -23.81 15.36
CA THR A 9 -7.49 -22.77 16.06
C THR A 9 -6.60 -21.60 16.49
N VAL A 10 -7.22 -20.43 16.66
CA VAL A 10 -6.55 -19.22 17.16
C VAL A 10 -5.91 -19.49 18.53
N ASP A 11 -6.59 -20.22 19.43
CA ASP A 11 -6.04 -20.59 20.74
C ASP A 11 -4.80 -21.48 20.65
N LYS A 12 -4.82 -22.46 19.73
CA LYS A 12 -3.66 -23.32 19.51
C LYS A 12 -2.46 -22.50 19.01
N LEU A 13 -2.69 -21.56 18.08
CA LEU A 13 -1.65 -20.68 17.58
C LEU A 13 -1.12 -19.73 18.65
N TYR A 14 -2.00 -19.12 19.45
CA TYR A 14 -1.61 -18.29 20.59
C TYR A 14 -0.71 -19.06 21.54
N ASN A 15 -1.06 -20.30 21.87
CA ASN A 15 -0.27 -21.12 22.78
C ASN A 15 1.15 -21.39 22.26
N LEU A 16 1.31 -21.54 20.94
CA LEU A 16 2.58 -21.82 20.26
C LEU A 16 3.44 -20.57 20.01
N THR A 17 2.84 -19.46 19.57
CA THR A 17 3.58 -18.27 19.09
C THR A 17 3.61 -17.12 20.10
N LYS A 18 2.68 -17.12 21.06
CA LYS A 18 2.38 -16.00 21.98
C LYS A 18 1.97 -14.70 21.29
N ILE A 19 1.68 -14.72 19.98
CA ILE A 19 1.06 -13.59 19.28
C ILE A 19 -0.36 -13.44 19.79
N ASP A 20 -0.76 -12.22 20.17
CA ASP A 20 -2.08 -11.97 20.71
C ASP A 20 -3.21 -12.44 19.77
N ARG A 21 -4.28 -12.95 20.38
CA ARG A 21 -5.43 -13.51 19.68
C ARG A 21 -6.06 -12.52 18.71
N TRP A 22 -6.05 -11.23 19.03
CA TRP A 22 -6.57 -10.18 18.17
C TRP A 22 -5.86 -10.16 16.82
N PHE A 23 -4.52 -10.18 16.81
CA PHE A 23 -3.74 -10.23 15.56
C PHE A 23 -3.96 -11.55 14.82
N LEU A 24 -3.98 -12.67 15.53
CA LEU A 24 -4.23 -13.99 14.94
C LEU A 24 -5.62 -14.06 14.28
N GLN A 25 -6.63 -13.42 14.88
CA GLN A 25 -7.96 -13.31 14.29
C GLN A 25 -7.95 -12.48 13.01
N LYS A 26 -7.21 -11.37 12.96
CA LYS A 26 -7.03 -10.59 11.72
C LYS A 26 -6.35 -11.40 10.62
N MET A 27 -5.30 -12.14 10.96
CA MET A 27 -4.65 -13.07 10.03
C MET A 27 -5.61 -14.16 9.54
N LYS A 28 -6.45 -14.70 10.43
CA LYS A 28 -7.49 -15.67 10.06
C LYS A 28 -8.48 -15.08 9.06
N ASN A 29 -8.96 -13.85 9.27
CA ASN A 29 -9.87 -13.19 8.34
C ASN A 29 -9.29 -13.10 6.93
N ILE A 30 -7.99 -12.77 6.79
CA ILE A 30 -7.30 -12.72 5.49
C ILE A 30 -7.21 -14.12 4.87
N VAL A 31 -6.83 -15.13 5.66
CA VAL A 31 -6.73 -16.53 5.17
C VAL A 31 -8.08 -17.08 4.73
N ASP A 32 -9.14 -16.87 5.53
CA ASP A 32 -10.50 -17.28 5.19
C ASP A 32 -10.96 -16.62 3.89
N TYR A 33 -10.66 -15.33 3.71
CA TYR A 33 -11.02 -14.61 2.49
C TYR A 33 -10.23 -15.10 1.26
N THR A 34 -8.98 -15.56 1.45
CA THR A 34 -8.24 -16.23 0.38
C THR A 34 -8.97 -17.48 -0.08
N THR A 35 -9.53 -18.29 0.83
CA THR A 35 -10.33 -19.47 0.47
C THR A 35 -11.62 -19.10 -0.26
N VAL A 36 -12.25 -17.96 0.10
CA VAL A 36 -13.40 -17.43 -0.65
C VAL A 36 -12.99 -17.06 -2.08
N LEU A 37 -11.87 -16.35 -2.26
CA LEU A 37 -11.38 -15.99 -3.60
C LEU A 37 -10.98 -17.23 -4.41
N GLU A 38 -10.33 -18.22 -3.80
CA GLU A 38 -9.96 -19.51 -4.44
C GLU A 38 -11.18 -20.32 -4.92
N SER A 39 -12.37 -20.06 -4.35
CA SER A 39 -13.63 -20.70 -4.78
C SER A 39 -14.28 -20.03 -6.00
N LYS A 40 -13.75 -18.89 -6.44
CA LYS A 40 -14.25 -18.08 -7.55
C LYS A 40 -13.32 -18.14 -8.75
N ASP A 41 -13.87 -17.85 -9.92
CA ASP A 41 -13.12 -17.59 -11.16
C ASP A 41 -13.10 -16.08 -11.48
N GLN A 42 -12.34 -15.68 -12.50
CA GLN A 42 -12.23 -14.27 -12.89
C GLN A 42 -13.60 -13.63 -13.22
N HIS A 43 -14.51 -14.36 -13.87
CA HIS A 43 -15.79 -13.82 -14.32
C HIS A 43 -16.85 -13.74 -13.22
N SER A 44 -16.73 -14.58 -12.19
CA SER A 44 -17.59 -14.59 -11.00
C SER A 44 -17.09 -13.66 -9.89
N CYS A 45 -15.90 -13.06 -10.04
CA CYS A 45 -15.37 -12.08 -9.11
C CYS A 45 -16.12 -10.75 -9.26
N THR A 46 -17.01 -10.47 -8.32
CA THR A 46 -17.87 -9.29 -8.35
C THR A 46 -17.12 -8.04 -7.88
N HIS A 47 -17.66 -6.85 -8.20
CA HIS A 47 -17.18 -5.58 -7.65
C HIS A 47 -17.05 -5.60 -6.12
N THR A 48 -18.00 -6.20 -5.41
CA THR A 48 -17.98 -6.30 -3.95
C THR A 48 -16.84 -7.18 -3.45
N ASP A 49 -16.50 -8.25 -4.18
CA ASP A 49 -15.41 -9.14 -3.81
C ASP A 49 -14.06 -8.44 -3.96
N ILE A 50 -13.86 -7.76 -5.09
CA ILE A 50 -12.62 -7.01 -5.34
C ILE A 50 -12.49 -5.91 -4.29
N ARG A 51 -13.53 -5.10 -4.07
CA ARG A 51 -13.51 -4.04 -3.06
C ARG A 51 -13.15 -4.57 -1.67
N GLN A 52 -13.78 -5.66 -1.23
CA GLN A 52 -13.48 -6.25 0.08
C GLN A 52 -12.06 -6.84 0.12
N ALA A 53 -11.60 -7.50 -0.94
CA ALA A 53 -10.22 -7.96 -1.05
C ALA A 53 -9.23 -6.79 -0.90
N LYS A 54 -9.44 -5.70 -1.64
CA LYS A 54 -8.57 -4.51 -1.57
C LYS A 54 -8.61 -3.86 -0.19
N GLN A 55 -9.77 -3.79 0.46
CA GLN A 55 -9.91 -3.27 1.83
C GLN A 55 -9.20 -4.14 2.89
N LEU A 56 -9.06 -5.44 2.63
CA LEU A 56 -8.28 -6.38 3.44
C LEU A 56 -6.77 -6.36 3.12
N GLY A 57 -6.34 -5.58 2.11
CA GLY A 57 -4.94 -5.42 1.73
C GLY A 57 -4.44 -6.43 0.69
N PHE A 58 -5.31 -7.10 -0.06
CA PHE A 58 -4.89 -7.99 -1.14
C PHE A 58 -4.36 -7.18 -2.34
N SER A 59 -3.19 -7.55 -2.86
CA SER A 59 -2.71 -7.03 -4.14
C SER A 59 -3.44 -7.66 -5.33
N ASP A 60 -3.43 -6.98 -6.46
CA ASP A 60 -4.00 -7.47 -7.72
C ASP A 60 -3.35 -8.79 -8.13
N LYS A 61 -2.04 -8.93 -7.86
CA LYS A 61 -1.29 -10.18 -8.04
C LYS A 61 -1.82 -11.31 -7.16
N GLN A 62 -2.11 -11.06 -5.89
CA GLN A 62 -2.65 -12.09 -4.99
C GLN A 62 -4.06 -12.53 -5.42
N ILE A 63 -4.92 -11.56 -5.77
CA ILE A 63 -6.26 -11.85 -6.29
C ILE A 63 -6.15 -12.68 -7.58
N ALA A 64 -5.27 -12.27 -8.51
CA ALA A 64 -5.05 -12.97 -9.77
C ALA A 64 -4.63 -14.43 -9.55
N VAL A 65 -3.73 -14.70 -8.60
CA VAL A 65 -3.34 -16.08 -8.25
C VAL A 65 -4.54 -16.88 -7.72
N SER A 66 -5.36 -16.29 -6.84
CA SER A 66 -6.52 -16.98 -6.27
C SER A 66 -7.59 -17.32 -7.30
N VAL A 67 -7.89 -16.42 -8.24
CA VAL A 67 -8.94 -16.62 -9.27
C VAL A 67 -8.40 -17.16 -10.60
N LYS A 68 -7.12 -17.58 -10.64
CA LYS A 68 -6.42 -18.14 -11.80
C LYS A 68 -6.41 -17.21 -13.03
N SER A 69 -6.12 -15.94 -12.79
CA SER A 69 -6.01 -14.88 -13.81
C SER A 69 -4.60 -14.26 -13.80
N THR A 70 -4.42 -13.15 -14.52
CA THR A 70 -3.19 -12.35 -14.56
C THR A 70 -3.36 -11.06 -13.77
N GLU A 71 -2.25 -10.54 -13.22
CA GLU A 71 -2.24 -9.27 -12.48
C GLU A 71 -2.84 -8.12 -13.29
N LEU A 72 -2.49 -8.03 -14.58
CA LEU A 72 -3.01 -6.99 -15.47
C LEU A 72 -4.52 -7.12 -15.71
N ALA A 73 -5.04 -8.34 -15.89
CA ALA A 73 -6.47 -8.55 -16.11
C ALA A 73 -7.30 -8.18 -14.87
N ILE A 74 -6.81 -8.51 -13.67
CA ILE A 74 -7.45 -8.10 -12.41
C ILE A 74 -7.38 -6.59 -12.24
N ARG A 75 -6.23 -5.96 -12.55
CA ARG A 75 -6.09 -4.51 -12.49
C ARG A 75 -7.11 -3.81 -13.41
N THR A 76 -7.20 -4.21 -14.68
CA THR A 76 -8.16 -3.64 -15.62
C THR A 76 -9.59 -3.81 -15.13
N HIS A 77 -9.97 -5.01 -14.69
CA HIS A 77 -11.30 -5.27 -14.15
C HIS A 77 -11.61 -4.43 -12.90
N ARG A 78 -10.62 -4.26 -12.01
CA ARG A 78 -10.70 -3.42 -10.81
C ARG A 78 -10.93 -1.95 -11.16
N GLU A 79 -10.16 -1.42 -12.11
CA GLU A 79 -10.28 -0.03 -12.59
C GLU A 79 -11.62 0.22 -13.30
N GLU A 80 -12.04 -0.68 -14.19
CA GLU A 80 -13.34 -0.61 -14.90
C GLU A 80 -14.52 -0.70 -13.92
N SER A 81 -14.36 -1.44 -12.83
CA SER A 81 -15.35 -1.52 -11.75
C SER A 81 -15.35 -0.30 -10.82
N GLY A 82 -14.43 0.65 -11.00
CA GLY A 82 -14.32 1.85 -10.15
C GLY A 82 -13.75 1.58 -8.75
N VAL A 83 -13.10 0.44 -8.54
CA VAL A 83 -12.45 0.11 -7.26
C VAL A 83 -11.03 0.69 -7.27
N LEU A 84 -10.96 1.98 -7.00
CA LEU A 84 -9.71 2.73 -6.91
C LEU A 84 -9.41 3.09 -5.46
N PRO A 85 -8.13 3.19 -5.07
CA PRO A 85 -7.78 3.65 -3.75
C PRO A 85 -7.84 5.19 -3.67
N TYR A 86 -7.87 5.70 -2.45
CA TYR A 86 -7.87 7.13 -2.16
C TYR A 86 -6.59 7.55 -1.47
N VAL A 87 -6.21 8.82 -1.66
CA VAL A 87 -5.02 9.42 -1.05
C VAL A 87 -5.45 10.16 0.21
N LYS A 88 -4.80 9.84 1.33
CA LYS A 88 -5.10 10.39 2.65
C LYS A 88 -3.88 11.06 3.27
N GLN A 89 -4.12 12.11 4.04
CA GLN A 89 -3.09 12.84 4.79
C GLN A 89 -2.88 12.23 6.17
N ILE A 90 -1.63 12.28 6.63
CA ILE A 90 -1.23 12.01 8.01
C ILE A 90 -1.07 13.37 8.68
N ASP A 91 -2.07 13.73 9.49
CA ASP A 91 -2.21 15.05 10.11
C ASP A 91 -1.89 15.09 11.61
N THR A 92 -1.59 13.95 12.22
CA THR A 92 -1.37 13.72 13.66
C THR A 92 -2.58 13.91 14.59
N VAL A 93 -3.70 14.46 14.09
CA VAL A 93 -4.87 14.88 14.88
C VAL A 93 -6.20 14.29 14.38
N ALA A 94 -6.15 13.31 13.48
CA ALA A 94 -7.32 12.62 12.94
C ALA A 94 -8.39 13.60 12.37
N ALA A 95 -7.92 14.54 11.55
CA ALA A 95 -8.69 15.59 10.88
C ALA A 95 -9.37 16.61 11.81
N GLU A 96 -8.96 16.72 13.07
CA GLU A 96 -9.43 17.82 13.95
C GLU A 96 -9.05 19.20 13.38
N TRP A 97 -7.85 19.28 12.79
CA TRP A 97 -7.33 20.48 12.14
C TRP A 97 -6.82 20.17 10.73
N PRO A 98 -6.96 21.10 9.77
CA PRO A 98 -6.46 20.88 8.43
C PRO A 98 -4.93 20.76 8.44
N ALA A 99 -4.42 19.71 7.80
CA ALA A 99 -2.99 19.51 7.64
C ALA A 99 -2.38 20.55 6.69
N THR A 100 -1.23 21.10 7.07
CA THR A 100 -0.44 21.98 6.21
C THR A 100 0.61 21.24 5.39
N THR A 101 0.85 19.96 5.71
CA THR A 101 1.86 19.11 5.07
C THR A 101 1.21 18.03 4.19
N ASN A 102 1.96 17.58 3.19
CA ASN A 102 1.54 16.50 2.30
C ASN A 102 2.30 15.20 2.63
N TYR A 103 2.16 14.74 3.87
CA TYR A 103 2.56 13.40 4.27
C TYR A 103 1.39 12.44 4.04
N LEU A 104 1.54 11.49 3.11
CA LEU A 104 0.44 10.79 2.47
C LEU A 104 0.57 9.28 2.54
N TYR A 105 -0.58 8.61 2.52
CA TYR A 105 -0.71 7.19 2.28
C TYR A 105 -1.95 6.93 1.42
N VAL A 106 -2.09 5.70 0.92
CA VAL A 106 -3.13 5.26 0.00
C VAL A 106 -3.98 4.19 0.67
N THR A 107 -5.31 4.26 0.52
CA THR A 107 -6.22 3.31 1.16
C THR A 107 -7.50 3.07 0.35
N TYR A 108 -7.97 1.82 0.36
CA TYR A 108 -9.28 1.44 -0.15
C TYR A 108 -10.42 1.63 0.88
N ASN A 109 -10.08 2.03 2.11
CA ASN A 109 -11.03 2.27 3.20
C ASN A 109 -11.40 3.75 3.32
N ALA A 110 -11.75 4.38 2.20
CA ALA A 110 -12.09 5.79 2.12
C ALA A 110 -13.13 6.05 1.02
N THR A 111 -13.60 7.30 0.94
CA THR A 111 -14.63 7.76 -0.02
C THR A 111 -14.22 8.99 -0.84
N SER A 112 -13.13 9.67 -0.46
CA SER A 112 -12.60 10.84 -1.17
C SER A 112 -11.09 10.97 -0.94
N HIS A 113 -10.42 11.70 -1.82
CA HIS A 113 -9.03 12.14 -1.61
C HIS A 113 -9.01 13.35 -0.68
N ASP A 114 -7.92 13.51 0.08
CA ASP A 114 -7.70 14.71 0.90
C ASP A 114 -7.00 15.83 0.10
N LEU A 115 -6.56 15.53 -1.13
CA LEU A 115 -5.83 16.43 -2.02
C LEU A 115 -6.44 16.51 -3.41
N GLU A 116 -6.13 17.61 -4.10
CA GLU A 116 -6.37 17.77 -5.53
C GLU A 116 -5.10 17.44 -6.35
N PHE A 117 -5.29 16.96 -7.58
CA PHE A 117 -4.22 16.53 -8.49
C PHE A 117 -4.14 17.43 -9.73
N LYS A 118 -3.99 18.75 -9.53
CA LYS A 118 -4.02 19.76 -10.61
C LYS A 118 -2.63 20.10 -11.19
N GLU A 119 -1.57 19.84 -10.43
CA GLU A 119 -0.21 20.24 -10.78
C GLU A 119 0.64 19.06 -11.24
N GLU A 120 1.49 19.28 -12.24
CA GLU A 120 2.48 18.29 -12.68
C GLU A 120 3.60 18.16 -11.66
N HIS A 121 3.93 16.92 -11.29
CA HIS A 121 5.00 16.60 -10.36
C HIS A 121 5.96 15.58 -11.00
N THR A 122 7.25 15.69 -10.65
CA THR A 122 8.27 14.69 -10.97
C THR A 122 8.36 13.68 -9.82
N MET A 123 8.11 12.41 -10.09
CA MET A 123 8.21 11.35 -9.10
C MET A 123 9.66 10.86 -8.94
N VAL A 124 10.09 10.68 -7.69
CA VAL A 124 11.34 10.04 -7.29
C VAL A 124 10.99 8.80 -6.47
N LEU A 125 11.47 7.64 -6.92
CA LEU A 125 11.27 6.37 -6.23
C LEU A 125 12.46 6.12 -5.29
N GLY A 126 12.14 5.77 -4.04
CA GLY A 126 13.13 5.40 -3.03
C GLY A 126 13.72 4.01 -3.27
N SER A 127 14.63 3.62 -2.38
CA SER A 127 15.29 2.30 -2.43
C SER A 127 14.55 1.20 -1.70
N GLY A 128 13.51 1.53 -0.91
CA GLY A 128 12.89 0.60 0.03
C GLY A 128 13.77 0.32 1.24
N VAL A 129 13.48 -0.81 1.91
CA VAL A 129 14.19 -1.23 3.14
C VAL A 129 15.65 -1.60 2.89
N TYR A 130 16.50 -1.30 3.87
CA TYR A 130 17.91 -1.63 3.80
C TYR A 130 18.16 -3.15 3.84
N ARG A 131 19.15 -3.57 3.07
CA ARG A 131 19.64 -4.95 2.99
C ARG A 131 21.11 -4.96 2.55
N ILE A 132 21.78 -6.09 2.70
CA ILE A 132 23.15 -6.23 2.20
C ILE A 132 23.17 -5.91 0.69
N GLY A 133 23.99 -4.93 0.31
CA GLY A 133 24.07 -4.42 -1.06
C GLY A 133 23.09 -3.30 -1.42
N SER A 134 22.24 -2.87 -0.48
CA SER A 134 21.36 -1.71 -0.63
C SER A 134 21.16 -0.99 0.70
N SER A 135 21.96 0.06 0.93
CA SER A 135 21.98 0.79 2.19
C SER A 135 21.79 2.31 1.97
N VAL A 136 22.27 3.12 2.91
CA VAL A 136 22.09 4.57 3.00
C VAL A 136 22.58 5.33 1.75
N GLU A 137 23.50 4.78 0.97
CA GLU A 137 23.98 5.38 -0.27
C GLU A 137 22.86 5.70 -1.26
N PHE A 138 21.82 4.87 -1.32
CA PHE A 138 20.68 5.09 -2.20
C PHE A 138 19.74 6.19 -1.67
N ASP A 139 19.64 6.32 -0.34
CA ASP A 139 18.90 7.42 0.28
C ASP A 139 19.59 8.77 0.01
N TRP A 140 20.92 8.80 0.10
CA TRP A 140 21.70 9.99 -0.24
C TRP A 140 21.49 10.43 -1.70
N CYS A 141 21.45 9.48 -2.63
CA CYS A 141 21.13 9.75 -4.04
C CYS A 141 19.71 10.32 -4.21
N ALA A 142 18.71 9.77 -3.52
CA ALA A 142 17.33 10.26 -3.58
C ALA A 142 17.21 11.69 -3.03
N VAL A 143 17.80 11.96 -1.88
CA VAL A 143 17.84 13.31 -1.28
C VAL A 143 18.57 14.31 -2.20
N GLY A 144 19.68 13.90 -2.81
CA GLY A 144 20.39 14.71 -3.81
C GLY A 144 19.49 15.06 -5.00
N CYS A 145 18.80 14.07 -5.56
CA CYS A 145 17.86 14.26 -6.67
C CYS A 145 16.73 15.24 -6.32
N LEU A 146 16.06 15.04 -5.17
CA LEU A 146 14.97 15.91 -4.71
C LEU A 146 15.44 17.37 -4.54
N ARG A 147 16.64 17.57 -3.97
CA ARG A 147 17.22 18.91 -3.79
C ARG A 147 17.52 19.59 -5.12
N GLU A 148 18.05 18.87 -6.10
CA GLU A 148 18.31 19.43 -7.43
C GLU A 148 17.01 19.74 -8.18
N LEU A 149 16.00 18.86 -8.12
CA LEU A 149 14.68 19.13 -8.70
C LEU A 149 14.03 20.37 -8.08
N ARG A 150 14.14 20.54 -6.76
CA ARG A 150 13.67 21.74 -6.06
C ARG A 150 14.39 23.01 -6.53
N LYS A 151 15.72 22.97 -6.71
CA LYS A 151 16.50 24.10 -7.25
C LYS A 151 16.09 24.46 -8.69
N LEU A 152 15.64 23.49 -9.46
CA LEU A 152 15.08 23.67 -10.81
C LEU A 152 13.60 24.09 -10.80
N ASN A 153 13.03 24.43 -9.64
CA ASN A 153 11.62 24.79 -9.45
C ASN A 153 10.65 23.71 -9.96
N ARG A 154 11.02 22.43 -9.89
CA ARG A 154 10.15 21.30 -10.21
C ARG A 154 9.46 20.80 -8.94
N LYS A 155 8.15 20.60 -9.04
CA LYS A 155 7.37 19.94 -7.98
C LYS A 155 7.71 18.45 -7.93
N THR A 156 7.79 17.90 -6.72
CA THR A 156 8.32 16.55 -6.49
C THR A 156 7.39 15.67 -5.69
N ILE A 157 7.28 14.41 -6.10
CA ILE A 157 6.64 13.33 -5.34
C ILE A 157 7.74 12.35 -4.92
N MET A 158 7.87 12.08 -3.62
CA MET A 158 8.70 11.00 -3.11
C MET A 158 7.82 9.79 -2.78
N VAL A 159 8.21 8.60 -3.22
CA VAL A 159 7.57 7.33 -2.83
C VAL A 159 8.60 6.40 -2.19
N ASN A 160 8.41 6.08 -0.91
CA ASN A 160 9.28 5.13 -0.19
C ASN A 160 8.56 4.60 1.05
N TYR A 161 8.93 3.40 1.51
CA TYR A 161 8.34 2.75 2.69
C TYR A 161 9.37 2.45 3.78
N ASN A 162 10.59 2.96 3.65
CA ASN A 162 11.62 2.80 4.69
C ASN A 162 11.44 3.90 5.77
N PRO A 163 11.17 3.53 7.03
CA PRO A 163 11.02 4.52 8.11
C PRO A 163 12.35 5.10 8.60
N GLU A 164 13.49 4.57 8.17
CA GLU A 164 14.84 4.96 8.64
C GLU A 164 15.50 6.04 7.78
N THR A 165 14.88 6.46 6.68
CA THR A 165 15.50 7.30 5.64
C THR A 165 15.24 8.79 5.82
N VAL A 166 16.17 9.63 5.37
CA VAL A 166 15.98 11.09 5.30
C VAL A 166 15.08 11.46 4.13
N SER A 167 15.06 10.68 3.04
CA SER A 167 14.14 10.92 1.92
C SER A 167 12.66 10.80 2.31
N THR A 168 12.33 10.11 3.40
CA THR A 168 10.96 10.01 3.96
C THR A 168 10.64 11.09 4.99
N ASP A 169 11.45 12.15 5.05
CA ASP A 169 11.06 13.40 5.68
C ASP A 169 10.14 14.20 4.73
N TYR A 170 8.95 14.57 5.20
CA TYR A 170 7.96 15.31 4.40
C TYR A 170 8.45 16.70 3.98
N ASP A 171 9.50 17.25 4.61
CA ASP A 171 10.12 18.51 4.21
C ASP A 171 11.04 18.38 2.98
N MET A 172 11.35 17.15 2.54
CA MET A 172 12.24 16.89 1.39
C MET A 172 11.54 16.93 0.03
N SER A 173 10.21 16.76 -0.03
CA SER A 173 9.43 16.79 -1.27
C SER A 173 8.13 17.59 -1.11
N ASP A 174 7.47 17.94 -2.22
CA ASP A 174 6.17 18.64 -2.15
C ASP A 174 5.04 17.69 -1.73
N ARG A 175 5.20 16.39 -2.02
CA ARG A 175 4.35 15.30 -1.57
C ARG A 175 5.21 14.10 -1.21
N LEU A 176 4.95 13.49 -0.07
CA LEU A 176 5.59 12.25 0.36
C LEU A 176 4.53 11.16 0.47
N TYR A 177 4.66 10.09 -0.29
CA TYR A 177 3.83 8.90 -0.18
C TYR A 177 4.63 7.82 0.56
N PHE A 178 4.19 7.48 1.77
CA PHE A 178 4.75 6.37 2.53
C PHE A 178 4.09 5.06 2.10
N GLU A 179 4.52 4.55 0.95
CA GLU A 179 3.82 3.50 0.22
C GLU A 179 4.78 2.45 -0.36
N GLU A 180 4.23 1.27 -0.65
CA GLU A 180 4.98 0.19 -1.28
C GLU A 180 5.47 0.59 -2.68
N ILE A 181 6.72 0.23 -3.02
CA ILE A 181 7.25 0.43 -4.37
C ILE A 181 6.97 -0.83 -5.20
N SER A 182 5.71 -0.98 -5.61
CA SER A 182 5.24 -2.05 -6.49
C SER A 182 4.64 -1.50 -7.78
N PHE A 183 4.52 -2.35 -8.81
CA PHE A 183 3.89 -1.96 -10.08
C PHE A 183 2.46 -1.45 -9.86
N GLU A 184 1.70 -2.08 -8.96
CA GLU A 184 0.32 -1.70 -8.69
C GLU A 184 0.20 -0.33 -8.02
N ILE A 185 1.09 0.00 -7.09
CA ILE A 185 1.00 1.23 -6.29
C ILE A 185 1.58 2.43 -7.03
N VAL A 186 2.62 2.22 -7.84
CA VAL A 186 3.29 3.30 -8.59
C VAL A 186 2.49 3.71 -9.84
N MET A 187 1.80 2.76 -10.49
CA MET A 187 1.00 3.00 -11.71
C MET A 187 -0.47 3.23 -11.38
#